data_AF-A0A251VRY3-F1
#
_entry.id   AF-A0A251VRY3-F1
#
_cell.length_a   1.000
_cell.length_b   1.000
_cell.length_c   1.000
_cell.angle_alpha   90.00
_cell.angle_beta   90.00
_cell.angle_gamma   90.00
#
_symmetry.space_group_name_H-M   'P 1'
#
loop_
_entity.id
_entity.type
_entity.pdbx_description
1 polymer ?
#
loop_
_entity_poly.entity_id
_entity_poly.type
_entity_poly.pdbx_seq_one_letter_code
_entity_poly.pdbx_strand_id
1 'polypeptide(L)'
;MMMGLEELKKLIPLLDAEKGFFSGSTSDPSDSHMCCVNALYGVGILSTPYAVKEGGWVGLLLFLFGVLSFYTGILLRYCLDSQPGLETYPDIGQAAFGTTGRLIISIILYVELYACCVEYIIWESDNLSSLFPNAHLNLGGLILNSHYLFAIMIALAVLPTVWLRDMSVLSYISAGGVVASILAVGCLFWVGLVDNVGFQIETTKALNLSSFPVAIGLYGYCYSGHAVFPNIYTSMAKRSQYPMVLLTRKKKREILFNWSLKQIFRGVLKLFKAKTNRHEVVYEVNENICDALNSTISEISEMANSVVVGKESVFPKNAGFLVDQTDIVVKLQVFKLPVYVQLMNNEFISKPWDFFSDPYVEINSYVTGANADGVVTDYPATAARYRSLFQGVEREGWSIQFWKDRVKSIAVEEPHSKLPPKSVWPGKSQECDGC
;
A
#
# COMPACT_ATOMS: atom_id res chain seq x y z
N MET A 1 -15.82 -14.91 -32.61
CA MET A 1 -16.17 -13.51 -32.90
C MET A 1 -15.03 -12.63 -32.39
N MET A 2 -13.96 -12.45 -33.19
CA MET A 2 -12.85 -11.56 -32.81
C MET A 2 -13.23 -10.13 -33.17
N MET A 3 -13.52 -9.32 -32.15
CA MET A 3 -13.61 -7.86 -32.30
C MET A 3 -12.25 -7.34 -32.79
N GLY A 4 -12.24 -6.55 -33.86
CA GLY A 4 -11.02 -5.93 -34.39
C GLY A 4 -10.43 -4.89 -33.44
N LEU A 5 -9.12 -4.67 -33.51
CA LEU A 5 -8.38 -3.71 -32.68
C LEU A 5 -8.95 -2.28 -32.73
N GLU A 6 -9.57 -1.88 -33.85
CA GLU A 6 -10.26 -0.60 -34.02
C GLU A 6 -11.58 -0.50 -33.24
N GLU A 7 -12.34 -1.60 -33.13
CA GLU A 7 -13.54 -1.64 -32.28
C GLU A 7 -13.17 -1.61 -30.79
N LEU A 8 -12.05 -2.23 -30.43
CA LEU A 8 -11.51 -2.21 -29.07
C LEU A 8 -11.05 -0.82 -28.62
N LYS A 9 -10.54 0.02 -29.54
CA LYS A 9 -10.19 1.42 -29.22
C LYS A 9 -11.41 2.27 -28.86
N LYS A 10 -12.61 1.92 -29.35
CA LYS A 10 -13.86 2.62 -29.01
C LYS A 10 -14.33 2.38 -27.57
N LEU A 11 -13.78 1.36 -26.89
CA LEU A 11 -14.07 1.07 -25.48
C LEU A 11 -13.21 1.89 -24.50
N ILE A 12 -12.11 2.49 -24.97
CA ILE A 12 -11.17 3.27 -24.12
C ILE A 12 -11.87 4.45 -23.41
N PRO A 13 -12.72 5.26 -24.07
CA PRO A 13 -13.45 6.34 -23.40
C PRO A 13 -14.43 5.85 -22.33
N LEU A 14 -15.00 4.65 -22.48
CA LEU A 14 -15.89 4.03 -21.49
C LEU A 14 -15.11 3.55 -20.26
N LEU A 15 -13.90 3.01 -20.47
CA LEU A 15 -12.96 2.66 -19.41
C LEU A 15 -12.49 3.89 -18.62
N ASP A 16 -12.33 5.04 -19.26
CA ASP A 16 -11.95 6.29 -18.59
C ASP A 16 -13.14 6.98 -17.87
N ALA A 17 -14.38 6.76 -18.30
CA ALA A 17 -15.58 7.26 -17.63
C ALA A 17 -15.79 6.63 -16.24
N GLU A 18 -15.23 5.44 -15.99
CA GLU A 18 -15.29 4.73 -14.71
C GLU A 18 -14.48 5.44 -13.59
N LYS A 19 -13.46 6.24 -13.95
CA LYS A 19 -12.65 7.03 -13.00
C LYS A 19 -13.48 8.01 -12.18
N GLY A 20 -14.55 8.56 -12.78
CA GLY A 20 -15.48 9.44 -12.09
C GLY A 20 -16.47 8.72 -11.17
N PHE A 21 -16.59 7.38 -11.25
CA PHE A 21 -17.60 6.61 -10.55
C PHE A 21 -17.18 6.17 -9.14
N PHE A 22 -15.87 6.05 -8.87
CA PHE A 22 -15.31 5.55 -7.60
C PHE A 22 -14.73 6.64 -6.68
N SER A 23 -14.90 7.93 -6.99
CA SER A 23 -14.31 9.05 -6.24
C SER A 23 -15.02 9.40 -4.91
N GLY A 24 -15.83 8.48 -4.37
CA GLY A 24 -16.41 8.62 -3.04
C GLY A 24 -15.34 8.41 -1.96
N SER A 25 -15.00 9.46 -1.22
CA SER A 25 -14.07 9.36 -0.10
C SER A 25 -14.74 8.67 1.10
N THR A 26 -14.10 7.62 1.62
CA THR A 26 -14.45 7.08 2.95
C THR A 26 -13.85 7.99 4.01
N SER A 27 -14.65 8.39 4.99
CA SER A 27 -14.22 9.32 6.05
C SER A 27 -13.40 8.65 7.16
N ASP A 28 -13.59 7.35 7.40
CA ASP A 28 -12.90 6.58 8.46
C ASP A 28 -12.07 5.39 7.90
N PRO A 29 -10.78 5.27 8.27
CA PRO A 29 -9.96 4.08 8.00
C PRO A 29 -10.56 2.73 8.43
N SER A 30 -11.45 2.70 9.44
CA SER A 30 -12.16 1.48 9.83
C SER A 30 -12.99 0.90 8.70
N ASP A 31 -13.55 1.78 7.85
CA ASP A 31 -14.55 1.40 6.87
C ASP A 31 -13.92 0.61 5.73
N SER A 32 -12.77 1.10 5.27
CA SER A 32 -11.92 0.43 4.28
C SER A 32 -11.37 -0.90 4.80
N HIS A 33 -11.05 -0.97 6.11
CA HIS A 33 -10.60 -2.21 6.74
C HIS A 33 -11.67 -3.28 6.75
N MET A 34 -12.91 -2.92 7.11
CA MET A 34 -14.02 -3.87 7.12
C MET A 34 -14.31 -4.40 5.72
N CYS A 35 -14.28 -3.55 4.69
CA CYS A 35 -14.41 -3.97 3.29
C CYS A 35 -13.27 -4.92 2.85
N CYS A 36 -12.01 -4.61 3.17
CA CYS A 36 -10.87 -5.50 2.89
C CYS A 36 -11.00 -6.86 3.59
N VAL A 37 -11.37 -6.85 4.88
CA VAL A 37 -11.56 -8.06 5.68
C VAL A 37 -12.69 -8.90 5.07
N ASN A 38 -13.86 -8.34 4.80
CA ASN A 38 -14.96 -9.10 4.23
C ASN A 38 -14.64 -9.67 2.85
N ALA A 39 -13.89 -8.93 2.01
CA ALA A 39 -13.42 -9.42 0.72
C ALA A 39 -12.45 -10.61 0.82
N LEU A 40 -11.60 -10.66 1.85
CA LEU A 40 -10.59 -11.73 2.04
C LEU A 40 -11.10 -12.91 2.89
N TYR A 41 -12.00 -12.67 3.84
CA TYR A 41 -12.51 -13.67 4.79
C TYR A 41 -13.85 -14.29 4.38
N GLY A 42 -14.40 -13.94 3.22
CA GLY A 42 -15.68 -14.48 2.74
C GLY A 42 -15.61 -15.98 2.38
N VAL A 43 -15.96 -16.31 1.13
CA VAL A 43 -16.07 -17.69 0.61
C VAL A 43 -14.82 -18.54 0.90
N GLY A 44 -13.64 -17.90 1.00
CA GLY A 44 -12.40 -18.58 1.32
C GLY A 44 -12.39 -19.36 2.64
N ILE A 45 -13.09 -18.92 3.68
CA ILE A 45 -13.15 -19.66 4.96
C ILE A 45 -13.84 -21.01 4.80
N LEU A 46 -14.87 -21.08 3.94
CA LEU A 46 -15.70 -22.27 3.77
C LEU A 46 -15.12 -23.24 2.72
N SER A 47 -14.38 -22.72 1.76
CA SER A 47 -13.67 -23.54 0.76
C SER A 47 -12.32 -24.06 1.26
N THR A 48 -11.66 -23.40 2.23
CA THR A 48 -10.36 -23.82 2.78
C THR A 48 -10.37 -25.26 3.35
N PRO A 49 -11.35 -25.70 4.16
CA PRO A 49 -11.39 -27.09 4.64
C PRO A 49 -11.47 -28.11 3.52
N TYR A 50 -12.23 -27.81 2.46
CA TYR A 50 -12.32 -28.65 1.27
C TYR A 50 -11.01 -28.65 0.49
N ALA A 51 -10.35 -27.50 0.35
CA ALA A 51 -9.03 -27.40 -0.27
C ALA A 51 -7.94 -28.19 0.50
N VAL A 52 -8.00 -28.24 1.84
CA VAL A 52 -7.12 -29.10 2.67
C VAL A 52 -7.42 -30.58 2.43
N LYS A 53 -8.69 -30.97 2.35
CA LYS A 53 -9.10 -32.35 2.05
C LYS A 53 -8.56 -32.80 0.68
N GLU A 54 -8.71 -31.96 -0.34
CA GLU A 54 -8.26 -32.26 -1.70
C GLU A 54 -6.73 -32.16 -1.86
N GLY A 55 -6.06 -31.26 -1.13
CA GLY A 55 -4.61 -31.07 -1.21
C GLY A 55 -3.79 -32.02 -0.32
N GLY A 56 -4.39 -32.58 0.72
CA GLY A 56 -3.69 -33.32 1.77
C GLY A 56 -2.88 -32.40 2.69
N TRP A 57 -2.05 -32.98 3.56
CA TRP A 57 -1.22 -32.23 4.51
C TRP A 57 -0.23 -31.26 3.85
N VAL A 58 0.28 -31.61 2.67
CA VAL A 58 1.14 -30.72 1.85
C VAL A 58 0.36 -29.50 1.35
N GLY A 59 -0.97 -29.59 1.23
CA GLY A 59 -1.85 -28.46 0.95
C GLY A 59 -1.75 -27.33 1.98
N LEU A 60 -1.29 -27.60 3.21
CA LEU A 60 -1.01 -26.55 4.20
C LEU A 60 0.15 -25.62 3.77
N LEU A 61 1.06 -26.06 2.91
CA LEU A 61 2.08 -25.17 2.35
C LEU A 61 1.47 -24.12 1.41
N LEU A 62 0.25 -24.33 0.92
CA LEU A 62 -0.45 -23.35 0.10
C LEU A 62 -0.89 -22.12 0.90
N PHE A 63 -0.82 -22.13 2.25
CA PHE A 63 -0.92 -20.91 3.05
C PHE A 63 0.20 -19.90 2.73
N LEU A 64 1.32 -20.33 2.12
CA LEU A 64 2.35 -19.43 1.60
C LEU A 64 1.82 -18.52 0.47
N PHE A 65 0.75 -18.90 -0.24
CA PHE A 65 0.08 -18.01 -1.20
C PHE A 65 -0.46 -16.74 -0.52
N GLY A 66 -0.86 -16.82 0.76
CA GLY A 66 -1.28 -15.65 1.52
C GLY A 66 -0.13 -14.65 1.72
N VAL A 67 1.09 -15.14 1.99
CA VAL A 67 2.29 -14.27 2.11
C VAL A 67 2.62 -13.63 0.77
N LEU A 68 2.53 -14.39 -0.33
CA LEU A 68 2.76 -13.89 -1.67
C LEU A 68 1.69 -12.86 -2.08
N SER A 69 0.41 -13.15 -1.84
CA SER A 69 -0.73 -12.26 -2.10
C SER A 69 -0.60 -10.94 -1.33
N PHE A 70 -0.17 -11.03 -0.06
CA PHE A 70 0.11 -9.85 0.75
C PHE A 70 1.27 -9.02 0.17
N TYR A 71 2.37 -9.67 -0.22
CA TYR A 71 3.49 -8.99 -0.87
C TYR A 71 3.06 -8.28 -2.16
N THR A 72 2.30 -8.95 -3.02
CA THR A 72 1.81 -8.36 -4.27
C THR A 72 0.77 -7.27 -4.02
N GLY A 73 -0.03 -7.35 -2.94
CA GLY A 73 -0.93 -6.28 -2.50
C GLY A 73 -0.20 -5.01 -2.05
N ILE A 74 0.94 -5.15 -1.37
CA ILE A 74 1.83 -4.02 -1.06
C ILE A 74 2.49 -3.47 -2.33
N LEU A 75 2.97 -4.35 -3.21
CA LEU A 75 3.58 -3.93 -4.47
C LEU A 75 2.61 -3.11 -5.33
N LEU A 76 1.34 -3.51 -5.35
CA LEU A 76 0.28 -2.82 -6.07
C LEU A 76 0.11 -1.36 -5.60
N ARG A 77 0.21 -1.11 -4.29
CA ARG A 77 0.23 0.26 -3.76
C ARG A 77 1.40 1.05 -4.34
N TYR A 78 2.62 0.51 -4.31
CA TYR A 78 3.78 1.21 -4.85
C TYR A 78 3.63 1.50 -6.35
N CYS A 79 2.97 0.62 -7.09
CA CYS A 79 2.63 0.87 -8.49
C CYS A 79 1.62 2.03 -8.66
N LEU A 80 0.58 2.10 -7.82
CA LEU A 80 -0.40 3.20 -7.85
C LEU A 80 0.22 4.53 -7.44
N ASP A 81 1.16 4.52 -6.50
CA ASP A 81 1.89 5.71 -6.04
C ASP A 81 2.99 6.16 -7.02
N SER A 82 3.30 5.38 -8.06
CA SER A 82 4.43 5.65 -8.96
C SER A 82 4.24 6.87 -9.86
N GLN A 83 3.00 7.22 -10.20
CA GLN A 83 2.70 8.35 -11.08
C GLN A 83 1.35 8.98 -10.71
N PRO A 84 1.25 10.32 -10.66
CA PRO A 84 -0.03 10.99 -10.45
C PRO A 84 -1.01 10.65 -11.58
N GLY A 85 -2.22 10.24 -11.22
CA GLY A 85 -3.30 9.86 -12.15
C GLY A 85 -3.49 8.34 -12.34
N LEU A 86 -2.68 7.49 -11.70
CA LEU A 86 -2.91 6.04 -11.64
C LEU A 86 -3.87 5.71 -10.49
N GLU A 87 -5.12 5.36 -10.83
CA GLU A 87 -6.16 5.10 -9.83
C GLU A 87 -6.70 3.67 -9.89
N THR A 88 -6.65 3.06 -11.08
CA THR A 88 -7.26 1.74 -11.32
C THR A 88 -6.21 0.69 -11.73
N TYR A 89 -6.55 -0.59 -11.57
CA TYR A 89 -5.67 -1.69 -12.00
C TYR A 89 -5.30 -1.62 -13.50
N PRO A 90 -6.23 -1.29 -14.42
CA PRO A 90 -5.91 -1.06 -15.83
C PRO A 90 -4.95 0.10 -16.11
N ASP A 91 -4.95 1.16 -15.29
CA ASP A 91 -4.03 2.28 -15.47
C ASP A 91 -2.57 1.84 -15.26
N ILE A 92 -2.32 0.94 -14.30
CA ILE A 92 -1.00 0.34 -14.09
C ILE A 92 -0.57 -0.45 -15.34
N GLY A 93 -1.51 -1.19 -15.94
CA GLY A 93 -1.29 -1.88 -17.22
C GLY A 93 -0.93 -0.95 -18.36
N GLN A 94 -1.57 0.22 -18.40
CA GLN A 94 -1.27 1.25 -19.38
C GLN A 94 0.12 1.84 -19.18
N ALA A 95 0.51 2.13 -17.94
CA ALA A 95 1.82 2.67 -17.62
C ALA A 95 2.95 1.69 -17.96
N ALA A 96 2.74 0.39 -17.72
CA ALA A 96 3.75 -0.63 -17.96
C ALA A 96 3.85 -1.11 -19.43
N PHE A 97 2.71 -1.28 -20.10
CA PHE A 97 2.63 -1.96 -21.41
C PHE A 97 1.84 -1.16 -22.48
N GLY A 98 1.54 0.11 -22.21
CA GLY A 98 0.77 0.97 -23.11
C GLY A 98 -0.69 0.55 -23.24
N THR A 99 -1.36 1.06 -24.28
CA THR A 99 -2.81 0.88 -24.49
C THR A 99 -3.22 -0.60 -24.62
N THR A 100 -2.36 -1.43 -25.20
CA THR A 100 -2.59 -2.88 -25.30
C THR A 100 -2.63 -3.53 -23.91
N GLY A 101 -1.73 -3.11 -23.01
CA GLY A 101 -1.72 -3.55 -21.62
C GLY A 101 -2.99 -3.17 -20.87
N ARG A 102 -3.42 -1.90 -20.99
CA ARG A 102 -4.67 -1.42 -20.40
C ARG A 102 -5.84 -2.33 -20.78
N LEU A 103 -5.96 -2.63 -22.08
CA LEU A 103 -7.07 -3.41 -22.59
C LEU A 103 -7.05 -4.85 -22.08
N ILE A 104 -5.90 -5.53 -22.17
CA ILE A 104 -5.78 -6.93 -21.72
C ILE A 104 -6.11 -7.04 -20.23
N ILE A 105 -5.55 -6.15 -19.41
CA ILE A 105 -5.79 -6.14 -17.97
C ILE A 105 -7.27 -5.83 -17.67
N SER A 106 -7.88 -4.89 -18.38
CA SER A 106 -9.30 -4.58 -18.21
C SER A 106 -10.19 -5.79 -18.52
N ILE A 107 -9.92 -6.51 -19.61
CA ILE A 107 -10.68 -7.71 -19.98
C ILE A 107 -10.56 -8.78 -18.89
N ILE A 108 -9.34 -9.05 -18.43
CA ILE A 108 -9.10 -10.04 -17.36
C ILE A 108 -9.86 -9.64 -16.09
N LEU A 109 -9.73 -8.38 -15.68
CA LEU A 109 -10.35 -7.85 -14.46
C LEU A 109 -11.88 -7.94 -14.51
N TYR A 110 -12.52 -7.55 -15.62
CA TYR A 110 -13.98 -7.61 -15.72
C TYR A 110 -14.51 -9.04 -15.84
N VAL A 111 -13.76 -9.94 -16.51
CA VAL A 111 -14.12 -11.36 -16.54
C VAL A 111 -14.02 -11.96 -15.14
N GLU A 112 -13.00 -11.61 -14.37
CA GLU A 112 -12.85 -12.01 -12.96
C GLU A 112 -14.01 -11.50 -12.11
N LEU A 113 -14.31 -10.19 -12.16
CA LEU A 113 -15.41 -9.59 -11.39
C LEU A 113 -16.78 -10.19 -11.77
N TYR A 114 -17.02 -10.43 -13.06
CA TYR A 114 -18.23 -11.09 -13.52
C TYR A 114 -18.33 -12.53 -13.00
N ALA A 115 -17.23 -13.29 -13.07
CA ALA A 115 -17.18 -14.66 -12.56
C ALA A 115 -17.45 -14.70 -11.05
N CYS A 116 -16.86 -13.78 -10.27
CA CYS A 116 -17.13 -13.66 -8.83
C CYS A 116 -18.62 -13.40 -8.54
N CYS A 117 -19.26 -12.50 -9.29
CA CYS A 117 -20.70 -12.24 -9.13
C CYS A 117 -21.55 -13.49 -9.40
N VAL A 118 -21.25 -14.23 -10.46
CA VAL A 118 -21.95 -15.47 -10.80
C VAL A 118 -21.74 -16.53 -9.71
N GLU A 119 -20.52 -16.65 -9.21
CA GLU A 119 -20.18 -17.58 -8.14
C GLU A 119 -20.95 -17.28 -6.85
N TYR A 120 -21.02 -16.03 -6.40
CA TYR A 120 -21.79 -15.66 -5.21
C TYR A 120 -23.28 -16.01 -5.34
N ILE A 121 -23.88 -15.79 -6.52
CA ILE A 121 -25.29 -16.14 -6.77
C ILE A 121 -25.49 -17.65 -6.71
N ILE A 122 -24.60 -18.44 -7.33
CA ILE A 122 -24.67 -19.91 -7.29
C ILE A 122 -24.49 -20.40 -5.85
N TRP A 123 -23.51 -19.85 -5.14
CA TRP A 123 -23.16 -20.26 -3.79
C TRP A 123 -24.30 -20.05 -2.79
N GLU A 124 -24.92 -18.87 -2.81
CA GLU A 124 -26.08 -18.57 -1.97
C GLU A 124 -27.32 -19.39 -2.39
N SER A 125 -27.50 -19.63 -3.69
CA SER A 125 -28.55 -20.51 -4.21
C SER A 125 -28.41 -21.95 -3.70
N ASP A 126 -27.20 -22.50 -3.73
CA ASP A 126 -26.92 -23.86 -3.26
C ASP A 126 -27.09 -23.99 -1.74
N ASN A 127 -26.70 -22.96 -0.99
CA ASN A 127 -26.94 -22.89 0.45
C ASN A 127 -28.45 -22.85 0.78
N LEU A 128 -29.22 -21.97 0.14
CA LEU A 128 -30.67 -21.84 0.41
C LEU A 128 -31.48 -23.04 -0.08
N SER A 129 -31.13 -23.61 -1.22
CA SER A 129 -31.77 -24.84 -1.73
C SER A 129 -31.49 -26.03 -0.82
N SER A 130 -30.31 -26.10 -0.19
CA SER A 130 -30.01 -27.12 0.82
C SER A 130 -30.83 -26.96 2.10
N LEU A 131 -31.14 -25.72 2.50
CA LEU A 131 -32.00 -25.43 3.66
C LEU A 131 -33.49 -25.63 3.37
N PHE A 132 -33.93 -25.31 2.16
CA PHE A 132 -35.34 -25.38 1.73
C PHE A 132 -35.48 -26.17 0.42
N PRO A 133 -35.19 -27.49 0.42
CA PRO A 133 -35.16 -28.29 -0.81
C PRO A 133 -36.52 -28.42 -1.50
N ASN A 134 -37.59 -28.27 -0.73
CA ASN A 134 -38.97 -28.37 -1.24
C ASN A 134 -39.53 -27.02 -1.72
N ALA A 135 -38.77 -25.94 -1.66
CA ALA A 135 -39.22 -24.63 -2.15
C ALA A 135 -39.31 -24.66 -3.68
N HIS A 136 -40.52 -24.50 -4.21
CA HIS A 136 -40.77 -24.42 -5.64
C HIS A 136 -41.85 -23.37 -5.90
N LEU A 137 -41.80 -22.75 -7.07
CA LEU A 137 -42.76 -21.72 -7.48
C LEU A 137 -43.32 -22.11 -8.84
N ASN A 138 -44.64 -22.14 -8.94
CA ASN A 138 -45.35 -22.41 -10.18
C ASN A 138 -46.03 -21.12 -10.65
N LEU A 139 -45.42 -20.44 -11.61
CA LEU A 139 -46.03 -19.29 -12.29
C LEU A 139 -46.52 -19.73 -13.67
N GLY A 140 -47.85 -19.86 -13.81
CA GLY A 140 -48.49 -19.98 -15.13
C GLY A 140 -47.95 -21.10 -16.04
N GLY A 141 -47.47 -22.22 -15.48
CA GLY A 141 -46.91 -23.34 -16.22
C GLY A 141 -45.38 -23.47 -16.19
N LEU A 142 -44.66 -22.49 -15.64
CA LEU A 142 -43.22 -22.59 -15.35
C LEU A 142 -43.02 -23.03 -13.89
N ILE A 143 -42.55 -24.27 -13.72
CA ILE A 143 -42.14 -24.80 -12.41
C ILE A 143 -40.66 -24.47 -12.21
N LEU A 144 -40.38 -23.53 -11.31
CA LEU A 144 -39.01 -23.22 -10.91
C LEU A 144 -38.58 -24.16 -9.78
N ASN A 145 -37.47 -24.88 -10.02
CA ASN A 145 -36.78 -25.66 -8.99
C ASN A 145 -36.14 -24.71 -7.95
N SER A 146 -35.91 -25.21 -6.73
CA SER A 146 -35.37 -24.47 -5.59
C SER A 146 -34.09 -23.70 -5.93
N HIS A 147 -33.15 -24.32 -6.66
CA HIS A 147 -31.92 -23.65 -7.11
C HIS A 147 -32.20 -22.42 -7.98
N TYR A 148 -32.99 -22.56 -9.05
CA TYR A 148 -33.29 -21.44 -9.95
C TYR A 148 -34.13 -20.36 -9.25
N LEU A 149 -35.05 -20.77 -8.37
CA LEU A 149 -35.84 -19.84 -7.56
C LEU A 149 -34.94 -18.98 -6.67
N PHE A 150 -34.07 -19.60 -5.87
CA PHE A 150 -33.20 -18.86 -4.97
C PHE A 150 -32.18 -18.02 -5.73
N ALA A 151 -31.60 -18.52 -6.82
CA ALA A 151 -30.70 -17.74 -7.67
C ALA A 151 -31.36 -16.44 -8.19
N ILE A 152 -32.60 -16.52 -8.68
CA ILE A 152 -33.35 -15.33 -9.13
C ILE A 152 -33.67 -14.40 -7.97
N MET A 153 -34.10 -14.94 -6.82
CA MET A 153 -34.40 -14.15 -5.63
C MET A 153 -33.17 -13.38 -5.13
N ILE A 154 -32.01 -14.02 -5.07
CA ILE A 154 -30.74 -13.42 -4.66
C ILE A 154 -30.30 -12.36 -5.67
N ALA A 155 -30.37 -12.66 -6.98
CA ALA A 155 -30.04 -11.68 -8.01
C ALA A 155 -30.90 -10.42 -7.91
N LEU A 156 -32.21 -10.58 -7.65
CA LEU A 156 -33.13 -9.45 -7.43
C LEU A 156 -32.86 -8.71 -6.11
N ALA A 157 -32.43 -9.41 -5.07
CA ALA A 157 -32.10 -8.81 -3.77
C ALA A 157 -30.79 -8.03 -3.78
N VAL A 158 -29.80 -8.47 -4.56
CA VAL A 158 -28.49 -7.82 -4.72
C VAL A 158 -28.53 -6.70 -5.77
N LEU A 159 -29.43 -6.76 -6.75
CA LEU A 159 -29.54 -5.71 -7.78
C LEU A 159 -29.59 -4.28 -7.23
N PRO A 160 -30.34 -3.95 -6.16
CA PRO A 160 -30.35 -2.62 -5.57
C PRO A 160 -29.01 -2.16 -5.01
N THR A 161 -28.13 -3.10 -4.59
CA THR A 161 -26.82 -2.74 -4.05
C THR A 161 -25.89 -2.21 -5.14
N VAL A 162 -26.14 -2.52 -6.41
CA VAL A 162 -25.37 -1.99 -7.56
C VAL A 162 -25.65 -0.50 -7.79
N TRP A 163 -26.76 0.03 -7.28
CA TRP A 163 -27.10 1.45 -7.39
C TRP A 163 -26.53 2.31 -6.26
N LEU A 164 -25.92 1.68 -5.24
CA LEU A 164 -25.27 2.39 -4.15
C LEU A 164 -23.94 2.98 -4.63
N ARG A 165 -23.86 4.32 -4.66
CA ARG A 165 -22.67 5.06 -5.09
C ARG A 165 -21.72 5.41 -3.93
N ASP A 166 -22.21 5.36 -2.69
CA ASP A 166 -21.43 5.71 -1.50
C ASP A 166 -20.89 4.47 -0.78
N MET A 167 -19.55 4.36 -0.72
CA MET A 167 -18.83 3.26 -0.06
C MET A 167 -19.08 3.17 1.46
N SER A 168 -19.58 4.25 2.07
CA SER A 168 -19.92 4.29 3.50
C SER A 168 -21.06 3.32 3.85
N VAL A 169 -22.10 3.23 3.00
CA VAL A 169 -23.22 2.30 3.21
C VAL A 169 -22.75 0.85 3.06
N LEU A 170 -21.85 0.60 2.10
CA LEU A 170 -21.24 -0.70 1.88
C LEU A 170 -20.43 -1.16 3.10
N SER A 171 -19.75 -0.24 3.77
CA SER A 171 -18.99 -0.56 4.98
C SER A 171 -19.86 -1.04 6.14
N TYR A 172 -21.03 -0.43 6.36
CA TYR A 172 -21.99 -0.90 7.38
C TYR A 172 -22.51 -2.32 7.07
N ILE A 173 -22.78 -2.62 5.80
CA ILE A 173 -23.18 -3.98 5.37
C ILE A 173 -22.02 -4.96 5.60
N SER A 174 -20.79 -4.54 5.28
CA SER A 174 -19.56 -5.32 5.51
C SER A 174 -19.33 -5.61 6.99
N ALA A 175 -19.67 -4.68 7.89
CA ALA A 175 -19.66 -4.89 9.34
C ALA A 175 -20.49 -6.12 9.75
N GLY A 176 -21.71 -6.21 9.20
CA GLY A 176 -22.61 -7.34 9.41
C GLY A 176 -22.01 -8.65 8.88
N GLY A 177 -21.39 -8.62 7.71
CA GLY A 177 -20.68 -9.76 7.12
C GLY A 177 -19.58 -10.30 8.03
N VAL A 178 -18.74 -9.42 8.59
CA VAL A 178 -17.67 -9.82 9.53
C VAL A 178 -18.23 -10.49 10.78
N VAL A 179 -19.32 -9.95 11.35
CA VAL A 179 -19.98 -10.56 12.52
C VAL A 179 -20.56 -11.92 12.17
N ALA A 180 -21.23 -12.05 11.01
CA ALA A 180 -21.77 -13.31 10.53
C ALA A 180 -20.67 -14.37 10.33
N SER A 181 -19.52 -13.99 9.75
CA SER A 181 -18.37 -14.88 9.58
C SER A 181 -17.77 -15.33 10.92
N ILE A 182 -17.67 -14.43 11.91
CA ILE A 182 -17.21 -14.79 13.27
C ILE A 182 -18.18 -15.79 13.92
N LEU A 183 -19.49 -15.58 13.78
CA LEU A 183 -20.51 -16.49 14.28
C LEU A 183 -20.42 -17.86 13.58
N ALA A 184 -20.28 -17.90 12.26
CA ALA A 184 -20.14 -19.13 11.49
C ALA A 184 -18.89 -19.93 11.93
N VAL A 185 -17.74 -19.27 12.10
CA VAL A 185 -16.53 -19.88 12.65
C VAL A 185 -16.78 -20.41 14.06
N GLY A 186 -17.47 -19.64 14.92
CA GLY A 186 -17.87 -20.07 16.26
C GLY A 186 -18.72 -21.34 16.24
N CYS A 187 -19.71 -21.43 15.35
CA CYS A 187 -20.53 -22.63 15.15
C CYS A 187 -19.68 -23.83 14.70
N LEU A 188 -18.75 -23.64 13.76
CA LEU A 188 -17.84 -24.72 13.32
C LEU A 188 -16.94 -25.22 14.47
N PHE A 189 -16.42 -24.31 15.30
CA PHE A 189 -15.66 -24.68 16.49
C PHE A 189 -16.52 -25.45 17.51
N TRP A 190 -17.76 -25.03 17.71
CA TRP A 190 -18.69 -25.72 18.61
C TRP A 190 -18.95 -27.16 18.14
N VAL A 191 -19.31 -27.34 16.86
CA VAL A 191 -19.54 -28.66 16.26
C VAL A 191 -18.27 -29.53 16.34
N GLY A 192 -17.10 -28.95 16.08
CA GLY A 192 -15.83 -29.67 16.16
C GLY A 192 -15.43 -30.10 17.58
N LEU A 193 -15.61 -29.24 18.59
CA LEU A 193 -15.12 -29.47 19.95
C LEU A 193 -16.14 -30.13 20.87
N VAL A 194 -17.43 -29.80 20.73
CA VAL A 194 -18.50 -30.22 21.65
C VAL A 194 -19.23 -31.44 21.10
N ASP A 195 -19.61 -31.40 19.81
CA ASP A 195 -20.35 -32.51 19.18
C ASP A 195 -19.43 -33.68 18.78
N ASN A 196 -18.13 -33.58 19.07
CA ASN A 196 -17.11 -34.62 18.85
C ASN A 196 -17.12 -35.21 17.44
N VAL A 197 -17.39 -34.39 16.41
CA VAL A 197 -17.36 -34.83 15.00
C VAL A 197 -15.96 -35.35 14.59
N GLY A 198 -14.93 -35.03 15.39
CA GLY A 198 -13.67 -35.78 15.45
C GLY A 198 -12.73 -35.55 14.28
N PHE A 199 -11.45 -35.90 14.46
CA PHE A 199 -10.47 -35.92 13.38
C PHE A 199 -10.39 -37.34 12.78
N GLN A 200 -10.92 -37.53 11.58
CA GLN A 200 -10.70 -38.78 10.83
C GLN A 200 -9.34 -38.74 10.13
N ILE A 201 -8.26 -38.78 10.91
CA ILE A 201 -6.86 -38.68 10.45
C ILE A 201 -6.50 -39.80 9.46
N GLU A 202 -7.18 -40.95 9.54
CA GLU A 202 -6.83 -42.15 8.78
C GLU A 202 -7.09 -42.05 7.27
N THR A 203 -7.83 -41.05 6.79
CA THR A 203 -8.17 -40.90 5.35
C THR A 203 -7.35 -39.84 4.60
N THR A 204 -6.61 -38.99 5.29
CA THR A 204 -5.92 -37.86 4.63
C THR A 204 -4.49 -38.24 4.22
N LYS A 205 -4.31 -38.59 2.94
CA LYS A 205 -2.98 -38.80 2.34
C LYS A 205 -2.12 -37.54 2.51
N ALA A 206 -0.81 -37.72 2.67
CA ALA A 206 0.13 -36.59 2.79
C ALA A 206 0.05 -35.63 1.58
N LEU A 207 -0.13 -36.17 0.38
CA LEU A 207 -0.34 -35.43 -0.87
C LEU A 207 -1.26 -36.23 -1.78
N ASN A 208 -2.29 -35.59 -2.35
CA ASN A 208 -3.11 -36.17 -3.40
C ASN A 208 -2.86 -35.43 -4.72
N LEU A 209 -1.94 -35.94 -5.55
CA LEU A 209 -1.51 -35.30 -6.80
C LEU A 209 -2.66 -35.08 -7.80
N SER A 210 -3.69 -35.93 -7.79
CA SER A 210 -4.80 -35.84 -8.74
C SER A 210 -5.73 -34.65 -8.47
N SER A 211 -5.95 -34.33 -7.19
CA SER A 211 -6.80 -33.23 -6.72
C SER A 211 -6.00 -32.00 -6.27
N PHE A 212 -4.68 -32.10 -6.23
CA PHE A 212 -3.80 -30.98 -5.85
C PHE A 212 -3.98 -29.70 -6.69
N PRO A 213 -4.18 -29.76 -8.02
CA PRO A 213 -4.46 -28.55 -8.81
C PRO A 213 -5.77 -27.85 -8.40
N VAL A 214 -6.79 -28.61 -7.99
CA VAL A 214 -8.05 -28.06 -7.47
C VAL A 214 -7.79 -27.31 -6.17
N ALA A 215 -6.97 -27.87 -5.28
CA ALA A 215 -6.57 -27.20 -4.04
C ALA A 215 -5.79 -25.90 -4.33
N ILE A 216 -4.85 -25.90 -5.29
CA ILE A 216 -4.13 -24.67 -5.71
C ILE A 216 -5.12 -23.61 -6.20
N GLY A 217 -6.09 -23.98 -7.04
CA GLY A 217 -7.10 -23.06 -7.53
C GLY A 217 -7.95 -22.46 -6.42
N LEU A 218 -8.43 -23.30 -5.48
CA LEU A 218 -9.22 -22.84 -4.33
C LEU A 218 -8.41 -21.92 -3.41
N TYR A 219 -7.17 -22.25 -3.08
CA TYR A 219 -6.30 -21.37 -2.29
C TYR A 219 -5.96 -20.08 -3.02
N GLY A 220 -5.68 -20.13 -4.32
CA GLY A 220 -5.44 -18.96 -5.16
C GLY A 220 -6.64 -18.01 -5.14
N TYR A 221 -7.85 -18.57 -5.30
CA TYR A 221 -9.10 -17.83 -5.20
C TYR A 221 -9.31 -17.21 -3.82
N CYS A 222 -9.07 -17.96 -2.73
CA CYS A 222 -9.19 -17.44 -1.35
C CYS A 222 -8.33 -16.20 -1.10
N TYR A 223 -7.19 -16.08 -1.80
CA TYR A 223 -6.27 -14.96 -1.66
C TYR A 223 -6.31 -13.99 -2.86
N SER A 224 -7.31 -14.10 -3.75
CA SER A 224 -7.52 -13.19 -4.89
C SER A 224 -8.34 -11.97 -4.44
N GLY A 225 -7.64 -10.94 -3.95
CA GLY A 225 -8.23 -9.64 -3.58
C GLY A 225 -7.75 -8.49 -4.46
N HIS A 226 -6.79 -8.74 -5.36
CA HIS A 226 -6.06 -7.70 -6.08
C HIS A 226 -6.93 -6.86 -7.00
N ALA A 227 -8.05 -7.40 -7.48
CA ALA A 227 -9.02 -6.68 -8.30
C ALA A 227 -9.67 -5.50 -7.55
N VAL A 228 -9.92 -5.64 -6.25
CA VAL A 228 -10.61 -4.61 -5.43
C VAL A 228 -9.65 -3.69 -4.70
N PHE A 229 -8.39 -4.09 -4.54
CA PHE A 229 -7.36 -3.37 -3.79
C PHE A 229 -7.10 -1.93 -4.28
N PRO A 230 -7.01 -1.62 -5.58
CA PRO A 230 -6.86 -0.25 -6.05
C PRO A 230 -8.05 0.65 -5.67
N ASN A 231 -9.27 0.13 -5.80
CA ASN A 231 -10.49 0.88 -5.47
C ASN A 231 -10.58 1.17 -3.97
N ILE A 232 -10.17 0.22 -3.13
CA ILE A 232 -10.08 0.45 -1.68
C ILE A 232 -8.97 1.47 -1.40
N TYR A 233 -7.81 1.34 -2.02
CA TYR A 233 -6.70 2.27 -1.83
C TYR A 233 -7.04 3.72 -2.20
N THR A 234 -7.68 3.93 -3.36
CA THR A 234 -8.00 5.27 -3.86
C THR A 234 -9.15 5.94 -3.09
N SER A 235 -10.07 5.15 -2.53
CA SER A 235 -11.17 5.64 -1.69
C SER A 235 -10.79 5.96 -0.23
N MET A 236 -9.57 5.62 0.21
CA MET A 236 -9.09 5.94 1.56
C MET A 236 -8.72 7.42 1.72
N ALA A 237 -9.29 8.08 2.73
CA ALA A 237 -8.89 9.45 3.09
C ALA A 237 -7.40 9.61 3.46
N LYS A 238 -6.79 8.56 4.03
CA LYS A 238 -5.35 8.52 4.36
C LYS A 238 -4.71 7.25 3.79
N ARG A 239 -4.25 7.35 2.55
CA ARG A 239 -3.56 6.27 1.81
C ARG A 239 -2.37 5.65 2.55
N SER A 240 -1.69 6.42 3.39
CA SER A 240 -0.57 5.93 4.22
C SER A 240 -0.93 4.76 5.15
N GLN A 241 -2.22 4.58 5.46
CA GLN A 241 -2.72 3.55 6.36
C GLN A 241 -3.07 2.23 5.65
N TYR A 242 -3.00 2.16 4.32
CA TYR A 242 -3.35 0.98 3.55
C TYR A 242 -2.64 -0.33 3.97
N PRO A 243 -1.33 -0.35 4.34
CA PRO A 243 -0.70 -1.57 4.84
C PRO A 243 -1.32 -2.07 6.15
N MET A 244 -1.81 -1.16 7.00
CA MET A 244 -2.52 -1.50 8.23
C MET A 244 -3.92 -2.06 7.94
N VAL A 245 -4.54 -1.63 6.85
CA VAL A 245 -5.84 -2.13 6.39
C VAL A 245 -5.71 -3.57 5.88
N LEU A 246 -4.62 -3.91 5.17
CA LEU A 246 -4.32 -5.26 4.68
C LEU A 246 -3.90 -6.24 5.79
N LEU A 247 -3.30 -5.77 6.89
CA LEU A 247 -2.93 -6.60 8.03
C LEU A 247 -4.07 -6.60 9.07
N THR A 248 -4.73 -7.75 9.27
CA THR A 248 -5.60 -7.91 10.43
C THR A 248 -4.82 -7.83 11.74
N ARG A 249 -4.98 -6.67 12.39
CA ARG A 249 -4.86 -6.34 13.83
C ARG A 249 -3.54 -5.79 14.39
N LYS A 250 -3.79 -4.75 15.21
CA LYS A 250 -3.08 -4.30 16.42
C LYS A 250 -1.56 -4.44 16.39
N LYS A 251 -0.89 -3.31 16.10
CA LYS A 251 0.37 -2.69 16.58
C LYS A 251 1.49 -3.53 17.25
N LYS A 252 1.22 -4.72 17.78
CA LYS A 252 2.16 -5.58 18.52
C LYS A 252 2.78 -6.71 17.69
N ARG A 253 2.15 -7.13 16.58
CA ARG A 253 2.69 -8.17 15.67
C ARG A 253 3.51 -7.59 14.50
N GLU A 254 3.59 -6.25 14.43
CA GLU A 254 4.30 -5.47 13.41
C GLU A 254 5.83 -5.56 13.54
N ILE A 255 6.36 -5.84 14.73
CA ILE A 255 7.80 -5.78 15.05
C ILE A 255 8.60 -6.90 14.36
N LEU A 256 8.06 -8.13 14.29
CA LEU A 256 8.77 -9.27 13.70
C LEU A 256 8.76 -9.25 12.17
N PHE A 257 7.68 -8.76 11.56
CA PHE A 257 7.54 -8.74 10.09
C PHE A 257 8.23 -7.52 9.46
N ASN A 258 8.18 -6.34 10.11
CA ASN A 258 9.01 -5.20 9.69
C ASN A 258 10.50 -5.54 9.80
N TRP A 259 10.91 -6.38 10.76
CA TRP A 259 12.28 -6.86 10.83
C TRP A 259 12.66 -7.70 9.60
N SER A 260 11.80 -8.64 9.16
CA SER A 260 12.05 -9.45 7.96
C SER A 260 12.06 -8.63 6.66
N LEU A 261 11.11 -7.72 6.46
CA LEU A 261 11.11 -6.83 5.30
C LEU A 261 12.32 -5.88 5.30
N LYS A 262 12.70 -5.36 6.48
CA LYS A 262 13.92 -4.55 6.65
C LYS A 262 15.17 -5.29 6.19
N GLN A 263 15.29 -6.59 6.49
CA GLN A 263 16.44 -7.37 6.02
C GLN A 263 16.47 -7.50 4.48
N ILE A 264 15.30 -7.67 3.85
CA ILE A 264 15.20 -7.83 2.40
C ILE A 264 15.53 -6.51 1.68
N PHE A 265 14.91 -5.39 2.09
CA PHE A 265 15.20 -4.07 1.50
C PHE A 265 16.65 -3.64 1.74
N ARG A 266 17.21 -3.92 2.93
CA ARG A 266 18.64 -3.69 3.21
C ARG A 266 19.54 -4.48 2.26
N GLY A 267 19.18 -5.72 1.95
CA GLY A 267 19.89 -6.54 0.96
C GLY A 267 19.86 -5.93 -0.44
N VAL A 268 18.69 -5.47 -0.89
CA VAL A 268 18.53 -4.82 -2.20
C VAL A 268 19.33 -3.51 -2.28
N LEU A 269 19.23 -2.61 -1.28
CA LEU A 269 19.98 -1.35 -1.29
C LEU A 269 21.49 -1.57 -1.30
N LYS A 270 22.00 -2.56 -0.56
CA LYS A 270 23.41 -2.95 -0.60
C LYS A 270 23.84 -3.39 -2.00
N LEU A 271 23.01 -4.16 -2.70
CA LEU A 271 23.28 -4.57 -4.08
C LEU A 271 23.27 -3.39 -5.05
N PHE A 272 22.36 -2.43 -4.88
CA PHE A 272 22.34 -1.20 -5.68
C PHE A 272 23.58 -0.34 -5.46
N LYS A 273 23.98 -0.13 -4.21
CA LYS A 273 25.20 0.58 -3.84
C LYS A 273 26.45 -0.10 -4.40
N ALA A 274 26.53 -1.44 -4.33
CA ALA A 274 27.67 -2.20 -4.83
C ALA A 274 27.76 -2.29 -6.37
N LYS A 275 26.61 -2.28 -7.06
CA LYS A 275 26.54 -2.42 -8.53
C LYS A 275 26.74 -1.09 -9.26
N THR A 276 26.47 0.03 -8.58
CA THR A 276 26.46 1.36 -9.19
C THR A 276 27.71 2.16 -8.78
N ASN A 277 28.81 2.02 -9.53
CA ASN A 277 30.02 2.85 -9.37
C ASN A 277 29.92 4.24 -10.04
N ARG A 278 28.77 4.59 -10.64
CA ARG A 278 28.57 5.82 -11.43
C ARG A 278 27.59 6.83 -10.81
N HIS A 279 26.84 6.44 -9.78
CA HIS A 279 25.81 7.29 -9.18
C HIS A 279 25.92 7.21 -7.66
N GLU A 280 25.72 8.34 -7.01
CA GLU A 280 25.68 8.46 -5.56
C GLU A 280 24.30 8.04 -5.04
N VAL A 281 24.25 7.09 -4.11
CA VAL A 281 22.98 6.70 -3.47
C VAL A 281 22.74 7.62 -2.29
N VAL A 282 21.68 8.42 -2.37
CA VAL A 282 21.33 9.41 -1.35
C VAL A 282 20.15 8.90 -0.52
N TYR A 283 20.25 8.97 0.81
CA TYR A 283 19.15 8.65 1.71
C TYR A 283 18.46 9.92 2.20
N GLU A 284 17.20 10.10 1.83
CA GLU A 284 16.42 11.28 2.22
C GLU A 284 15.61 11.00 3.49
N VAL A 285 15.83 11.81 4.52
CA VAL A 285 15.08 11.76 5.78
C VAL A 285 13.89 12.69 5.65
N ASN A 286 12.73 12.06 5.51
CA ASN A 286 11.44 12.69 5.26
C ASN A 286 10.81 13.34 6.50
N GLU A 287 11.31 13.04 7.70
CA GLU A 287 10.83 13.58 8.97
C GLU A 287 11.87 14.49 9.63
N ASN A 288 11.39 15.46 10.39
CA ASN A 288 12.27 16.31 11.18
C ASN A 288 12.71 15.54 12.43
N ILE A 289 13.98 15.14 12.46
CA ILE A 289 14.56 14.34 13.55
C ILE A 289 15.50 15.19 14.39
N CYS A 290 15.38 15.09 15.70
CA CYS A 290 16.28 15.78 16.62
C CYS A 290 17.48 14.91 17.05
N ASP A 291 17.37 13.57 16.94
CA ASP A 291 18.42 12.62 17.30
C ASP A 291 18.32 11.32 16.45
N ALA A 292 19.41 10.56 16.36
CA ALA A 292 19.47 9.22 15.79
C ALA A 292 20.43 8.30 16.56
N LEU A 293 20.00 7.06 16.79
CA LEU A 293 20.84 6.03 17.43
C LEU A 293 22.04 5.66 16.55
N ASN A 294 23.20 5.47 17.17
CA ASN A 294 24.44 5.02 16.50
C ASN A 294 24.25 3.74 15.69
N SER A 295 23.43 2.79 16.18
CA SER A 295 23.09 1.57 15.45
C SER A 295 22.36 1.88 14.14
N THR A 296 21.44 2.85 14.15
CA THR A 296 20.65 3.25 12.98
C THR A 296 21.53 3.95 11.94
N ILE A 297 22.42 4.84 12.38
CA ILE A 297 23.35 5.54 11.48
C ILE A 297 24.31 4.55 10.81
N SER A 298 24.78 3.54 11.56
CA SER A 298 25.60 2.46 10.99
C SER A 298 24.85 1.63 9.95
N GLU A 299 23.53 1.48 10.05
CA GLU A 299 22.75 0.80 9.03
C GLU A 299 22.61 1.66 7.77
N ILE A 300 22.38 2.97 7.95
CA ILE A 300 22.27 3.93 6.83
C ILE A 300 23.59 3.99 6.05
N SER A 301 24.73 3.99 6.73
CA SER A 301 26.05 4.05 6.08
C SER A 301 26.34 2.82 5.21
N GLU A 302 25.73 1.68 5.49
CA GLU A 302 25.82 0.50 4.63
C GLU A 302 24.96 0.63 3.37
N MET A 303 23.88 1.39 3.41
CA MET A 303 22.87 1.45 2.34
C MET A 303 23.04 2.66 1.41
N ALA A 304 23.55 3.78 1.93
CA ALA A 304 23.67 5.04 1.19
C ALA A 304 25.09 5.63 1.29
N ASN A 305 25.41 6.53 0.37
CA ASN A 305 26.66 7.29 0.32
C ASN A 305 26.54 8.64 1.03
N SER A 306 25.36 9.24 1.04
CA SER A 306 25.07 10.52 1.68
C SER A 306 23.64 10.57 2.23
N VAL A 307 23.39 11.54 3.11
CA VAL A 307 22.10 11.71 3.78
C VAL A 307 21.58 13.13 3.57
N VAL A 308 20.30 13.25 3.27
CA VAL A 308 19.60 14.54 3.18
C VAL A 308 18.65 14.66 4.36
N VAL A 309 18.69 15.79 5.07
CA VAL A 309 17.84 16.08 6.23
C VAL A 309 17.06 17.38 6.05
N GLY A 310 15.87 17.45 6.65
CA GLY A 310 15.09 18.67 6.71
C GLY A 310 15.76 19.76 7.57
N LYS A 311 15.49 21.02 7.23
CA LYS A 311 16.06 22.18 7.94
C LYS A 311 15.68 22.29 9.42
N GLU A 312 14.50 21.77 9.79
CA GLU A 312 14.02 21.72 11.17
C GLU A 312 14.64 20.56 11.96
N SER A 313 15.26 19.56 11.31
CA SER A 313 16.07 18.55 12.00
C SER A 313 17.33 19.15 12.62
N VAL A 314 17.84 20.24 12.04
CA VAL A 314 19.10 20.89 12.44
C VAL A 314 18.83 22.06 13.38
N PHE A 315 17.89 22.94 13.00
CA PHE A 315 17.40 24.02 13.85
C PHE A 315 15.88 23.86 14.07
N PRO A 316 15.47 23.11 15.10
CA PRO A 316 14.07 22.86 15.39
C PRO A 316 13.34 24.14 15.78
N LYS A 317 12.03 24.17 15.52
CA LYS A 317 11.15 25.29 15.84
C LYS A 317 10.09 24.87 16.86
N ASN A 318 9.96 25.63 17.94
CA ASN A 318 8.90 25.45 18.93
C ASN A 318 8.08 26.74 19.01
N ALA A 319 6.75 26.63 18.81
CA ALA A 319 5.82 27.77 18.76
C ALA A 319 6.24 28.93 17.83
N GLY A 320 6.99 28.63 16.76
CA GLY A 320 7.48 29.63 15.79
C GLY A 320 8.86 30.22 16.10
N PHE A 321 9.46 29.88 17.24
CA PHE A 321 10.82 30.30 17.62
C PHE A 321 11.82 29.17 17.40
N LEU A 322 13.05 29.52 16.98
CA LEU A 322 14.15 28.56 16.89
C LEU A 322 14.56 28.12 18.30
N VAL A 323 14.78 26.82 18.46
CA VAL A 323 15.33 26.19 19.67
C VAL A 323 16.84 25.96 19.44
N ASP A 324 17.51 25.31 20.40
CA ASP A 324 18.91 24.93 20.31
C ASP A 324 19.22 24.05 19.09
N GLN A 325 20.45 24.19 18.58
CA GLN A 325 20.98 23.38 17.50
C GLN A 325 21.09 21.91 17.91
N THR A 326 20.66 21.01 17.04
CA THR A 326 20.76 19.55 17.28
C THR A 326 22.15 19.02 16.93
N ASP A 327 22.50 17.85 17.48
CA ASP A 327 23.78 17.18 17.25
C ASP A 327 23.76 16.18 16.08
N ILE A 328 22.67 16.13 15.32
CA ILE A 328 22.43 15.14 14.26
C ILE A 328 23.46 15.24 13.12
N VAL A 329 23.82 16.45 12.71
CA VAL A 329 24.79 16.68 11.62
C VAL A 329 26.15 16.13 12.02
N VAL A 330 26.59 16.42 13.24
CA VAL A 330 27.86 15.94 13.79
C VAL A 330 27.85 14.41 13.92
N LYS A 331 26.76 13.83 14.43
CA LYS A 331 26.62 12.37 14.55
C LYS A 331 26.71 11.66 13.20
N LEU A 332 26.05 12.17 12.16
CA LEU A 332 26.11 11.59 10.82
C LEU A 332 27.51 11.72 10.20
N GLN A 333 28.16 12.87 10.39
CA GLN A 333 29.53 13.13 9.92
C GLN A 333 30.57 12.20 10.58
N VAL A 334 30.40 11.85 11.87
CA VAL A 334 31.26 10.87 12.56
C VAL A 334 31.25 9.51 11.86
N PHE A 335 30.14 9.12 11.23
CA PHE A 335 30.02 7.89 10.44
C PHE A 335 30.45 8.05 8.97
N LYS A 336 31.12 9.16 8.62
CA LYS A 336 31.57 9.51 7.27
C LYS A 336 30.44 9.62 6.24
N LEU A 337 29.25 9.99 6.70
CA LEU A 337 28.12 10.33 5.82
C LEU A 337 28.07 11.84 5.65
N PRO A 338 28.31 12.37 4.43
CA PRO A 338 28.10 13.78 4.16
C PRO A 338 26.60 14.10 4.27
N VAL A 339 26.31 15.21 4.94
CA VAL A 339 24.95 15.64 5.28
C VAL A 339 24.56 16.86 4.48
N TYR A 340 23.44 16.74 3.76
CA TYR A 340 22.85 17.81 2.99
C TYR A 340 21.56 18.29 3.64
N VAL A 341 21.35 19.60 3.73
CA VAL A 341 20.10 20.17 4.29
C VAL A 341 19.19 20.63 3.16
N GLN A 342 17.91 20.24 3.21
CA GLN A 342 16.92 20.56 2.17
C GLN A 342 15.79 21.49 2.64
N LEU A 343 15.01 21.97 1.66
CA LEU A 343 13.84 22.87 1.82
C LEU A 343 14.20 24.30 2.29
N MET A 344 15.13 24.92 1.57
CA MET A 344 15.48 26.34 1.78
C MET A 344 14.34 27.27 1.36
N ASN A 345 14.20 28.42 2.02
CA ASN A 345 13.20 29.40 1.61
C ASN A 345 13.58 30.04 0.26
N ASN A 346 12.55 30.54 -0.42
CA ASN A 346 12.63 31.22 -1.70
C ASN A 346 12.92 32.72 -1.53
N GLU A 347 13.68 33.31 -2.44
CA GLU A 347 13.88 34.76 -2.56
C GLU A 347 12.60 35.57 -2.81
N PHE A 348 11.51 34.93 -3.23
CA PHE A 348 10.25 35.62 -3.58
C PHE A 348 9.17 35.57 -2.49
N ILE A 349 9.43 34.93 -1.35
CA ILE A 349 8.44 34.80 -0.26
C ILE A 349 8.98 35.53 0.98
N SER A 350 8.65 36.82 1.12
CA SER A 350 8.76 37.49 2.40
C SER A 350 7.62 37.04 3.30
N LYS A 351 7.92 36.35 4.40
CA LYS A 351 6.92 36.13 5.46
C LYS A 351 6.85 37.42 6.30
N PRO A 352 5.66 38.00 6.54
CA PRO A 352 5.52 39.29 7.24
C PRO A 352 6.13 39.39 8.65
N TRP A 353 6.56 38.27 9.25
CA TRP A 353 6.97 38.16 10.65
C TRP A 353 8.40 37.63 10.86
N ASP A 354 9.24 37.59 9.83
CA ASP A 354 10.58 37.01 9.94
C ASP A 354 11.64 37.99 9.40
N PHE A 355 12.27 38.76 10.29
CA PHE A 355 13.37 39.67 9.96
C PHE A 355 14.61 38.92 9.42
N PHE A 356 14.66 37.59 9.61
CA PHE A 356 15.69 36.70 9.09
C PHE A 356 15.25 35.91 7.85
N SER A 357 14.16 36.30 7.18
CA SER A 357 13.67 35.63 5.96
C SER A 357 14.57 35.80 4.73
N ASP A 358 15.78 36.34 4.88
CA ASP A 358 16.76 36.41 3.79
C ASP A 358 17.28 34.98 3.51
N PRO A 359 17.00 34.41 2.33
CA PRO A 359 17.41 33.05 2.00
C PRO A 359 18.93 32.86 2.01
N TYR A 360 19.73 33.93 1.83
CA TYR A 360 21.18 33.86 1.90
C TYR A 360 21.67 33.70 3.34
N VAL A 361 21.03 34.39 4.29
CA VAL A 361 21.35 34.26 5.72
C VAL A 361 20.92 32.90 6.25
N GLU A 362 19.78 32.38 5.79
CA GLU A 362 19.33 31.02 6.08
C GLU A 362 20.37 30.00 5.63
N ILE A 363 20.78 30.03 4.35
CA ILE A 363 21.81 29.13 3.81
C ILE A 363 23.11 29.24 4.63
N ASN A 364 23.57 30.47 4.91
CA ASN A 364 24.80 30.67 5.66
C ASN A 364 24.74 30.06 7.07
N SER A 365 23.58 30.10 7.72
CA SER A 365 23.38 29.52 9.06
C SER A 365 23.57 28.00 9.08
N TYR A 366 23.16 27.29 8.02
CA TYR A 366 23.38 25.84 7.90
C TYR A 366 24.81 25.49 7.47
N VAL A 367 25.43 26.31 6.63
CA VAL A 367 26.79 26.08 6.13
C VAL A 367 27.85 26.36 7.19
N THR A 368 27.79 27.55 7.80
CA THR A 368 28.80 28.01 8.76
C THR A 368 28.42 27.73 10.21
N GLY A 369 27.13 27.84 10.56
CA GLY A 369 26.65 27.55 11.91
C GLY A 369 26.51 26.05 12.17
N ALA A 370 25.70 25.36 11.37
CA ALA A 370 25.44 23.94 11.56
C ALA A 370 26.51 22.98 10.98
N ASN A 371 27.52 23.53 10.33
CA ASN A 371 28.63 22.76 9.76
C ASN A 371 28.19 21.71 8.71
N ALA A 372 27.08 21.92 7.99
CA ALA A 372 26.61 20.97 6.98
C ALA A 372 27.57 20.87 5.78
N ASP A 373 27.63 19.69 5.16
CA ASP A 373 28.47 19.41 3.98
C ASP A 373 27.86 19.99 2.70
N GLY A 374 26.58 20.33 2.73
CA GLY A 374 25.94 21.02 1.62
C GLY A 374 24.48 21.37 1.85
N VAL A 375 23.91 22.06 0.87
CA VAL A 375 22.50 22.41 0.87
C VAL A 375 21.85 22.01 -0.46
N VAL A 376 20.61 21.53 -0.37
CA VAL A 376 19.75 21.23 -1.51
C VAL A 376 18.66 22.28 -1.58
N THR A 377 18.53 22.91 -2.73
CA THR A 377 17.50 23.92 -2.97
C THR A 377 16.84 23.75 -4.33
N ASP A 378 15.55 24.07 -4.39
CA ASP A 378 14.75 24.12 -5.60
C ASP A 378 14.96 25.43 -6.37
N TYR A 379 15.66 26.40 -5.77
CA TYR A 379 15.79 27.77 -6.26
C TYR A 379 17.21 28.03 -6.81
N PRO A 380 17.44 27.82 -8.13
CA PRO A 380 18.78 27.89 -8.70
C PRO A 380 19.38 29.30 -8.70
N ALA A 381 18.54 30.33 -8.83
CA ALA A 381 18.99 31.73 -8.84
C ALA A 381 19.54 32.16 -7.48
N THR A 382 18.87 31.79 -6.38
CA THR A 382 19.37 32.02 -5.02
C THR A 382 20.68 31.32 -4.76
N ALA A 383 20.79 30.04 -5.10
CA ALA A 383 22.04 29.32 -4.86
C ALA A 383 23.20 29.82 -5.74
N ALA A 384 22.95 30.16 -7.01
CA ALA A 384 23.97 30.75 -7.89
C ALA A 384 24.45 32.12 -7.36
N ARG A 385 23.51 32.95 -6.86
CA ARG A 385 23.84 34.26 -6.30
C ARG A 385 24.57 34.13 -4.96
N TYR A 386 24.17 33.20 -4.09
CA TYR A 386 24.90 32.88 -2.87
C TYR A 386 26.36 32.50 -3.17
N ARG A 387 26.58 31.60 -4.13
CA ARG A 387 27.94 31.23 -4.58
C ARG A 387 28.73 32.44 -5.07
N SER A 388 28.11 33.36 -5.81
CA SER A 388 28.79 34.56 -6.31
C SER A 388 29.12 35.58 -5.21
N LEU A 389 28.27 35.69 -4.19
CA LEU A 389 28.42 36.68 -3.11
C LEU A 389 29.37 36.20 -2.01
N PHE A 390 29.42 34.89 -1.76
CA PHE A 390 30.17 34.28 -0.67
C PHE A 390 31.31 33.39 -1.17
N GLN A 391 31.98 33.81 -2.25
CA GLN A 391 33.18 33.15 -2.77
C GLN A 391 34.26 33.09 -1.66
N GLY A 392 34.61 31.88 -1.22
CA GLY A 392 35.57 31.63 -0.14
C GLY A 392 34.97 31.11 1.18
N VAL A 393 33.63 31.06 1.31
CA VAL A 393 32.95 30.34 2.42
C VAL A 393 32.83 28.84 2.12
N GLU A 394 32.99 28.46 0.85
CA GLU A 394 33.00 27.06 0.40
C GLU A 394 34.22 26.32 0.97
N ARG A 395 33.98 25.26 1.74
CA ARG A 395 35.03 24.40 2.32
C ARG A 395 35.36 23.24 1.39
N GLU A 396 36.51 22.61 1.58
CA GLU A 396 36.83 21.35 0.88
C GLU A 396 35.72 20.31 1.16
N GLY A 397 35.09 19.81 0.10
CA GLY A 397 33.97 18.86 0.19
C GLY A 397 32.57 19.50 0.25
N TRP A 398 32.47 20.83 0.34
CA TRP A 398 31.17 21.51 0.34
C TRP A 398 30.55 21.59 -1.06
N SER A 399 29.28 21.22 -1.20
CA SER A 399 28.56 21.34 -2.48
C SER A 399 27.12 21.84 -2.33
N ILE A 400 26.68 22.66 -3.29
CA ILE A 400 25.26 22.99 -3.47
C ILE A 400 24.73 22.16 -4.62
N GLN A 401 23.70 21.37 -4.33
CA GLN A 401 23.00 20.55 -5.32
C GLN A 401 21.63 21.15 -5.64
N PHE A 402 21.24 21.06 -6.91
CA PHE A 402 19.93 21.49 -7.38
C PHE A 402 19.02 20.28 -7.52
N TRP A 403 17.78 20.40 -7.05
CA TRP A 403 16.77 19.35 -7.19
C TRP A 403 16.58 18.92 -8.66
N LYS A 404 16.67 19.88 -9.59
CA LYS A 404 16.53 19.65 -11.04
C LYS A 404 17.68 18.82 -11.64
N ASP A 405 18.87 18.85 -11.03
CA ASP A 405 20.03 18.07 -11.48
C ASP A 405 19.97 16.60 -10.99
N ARG A 406 18.98 16.23 -10.16
CA ARG A 406 18.70 14.83 -9.78
C ARG A 406 17.98 14.02 -10.87
N VAL A 407 17.47 14.65 -11.93
CA VAL A 407 16.57 14.01 -12.92
C VAL A 407 17.29 13.13 -13.97
N LYS A 408 18.55 12.73 -13.76
CA LYS A 408 19.21 11.71 -14.61
C LYS A 408 19.80 10.51 -13.88
N SER A 409 19.53 10.35 -12.59
CA SER A 409 19.94 9.16 -11.84
C SER A 409 18.84 8.74 -10.88
N ILE A 410 17.95 7.85 -11.36
CA ILE A 410 16.90 7.14 -10.58
C ILE A 410 16.37 8.00 -9.43
N ALA A 411 15.71 9.10 -9.76
CA ALA A 411 14.86 9.80 -8.83
C ALA A 411 13.65 8.89 -8.56
N VAL A 412 13.46 8.55 -7.29
CA VAL A 412 12.11 8.41 -6.76
C VAL A 412 11.46 9.77 -7.00
N GLU A 413 10.66 9.87 -8.07
CA GLU A 413 9.73 10.98 -8.25
C GLU A 413 8.72 10.91 -7.10
N GLU A 414 8.73 11.90 -6.22
CA GLU A 414 7.63 12.14 -5.28
C GLU A 414 6.37 12.57 -6.06
N PRO A 415 5.22 11.92 -5.88
CA PRO A 415 3.94 12.61 -5.97
C PRO A 415 3.64 13.21 -4.59
N HIS A 416 3.37 14.51 -4.56
CA HIS A 416 2.83 15.24 -3.41
C HIS A 416 1.71 14.46 -2.67
N SER A 417 2.05 13.69 -1.63
CA SER A 417 1.11 13.23 -0.60
C SER A 417 1.83 12.70 0.65
N LYS A 418 1.87 13.57 1.66
CA LYS A 418 2.03 13.36 3.11
C LYS A 418 2.36 11.91 3.60
N LEU A 419 3.54 11.82 4.20
CA LEU A 419 4.17 10.69 4.91
C LEU A 419 3.38 10.08 6.09
N PRO A 420 3.70 8.83 6.51
CA PRO A 420 2.92 7.99 7.41
C PRO A 420 2.94 8.43 8.89
N PRO A 421 1.99 7.99 9.74
CA PRO A 421 1.98 8.35 11.15
C PRO A 421 2.99 7.56 12.03
N LYS A 422 3.92 8.28 12.64
CA LYS A 422 4.42 8.28 14.05
C LYS A 422 4.74 6.98 14.82
N SER A 423 4.74 5.76 14.27
CA SER A 423 5.10 4.57 15.09
C SER A 423 5.94 3.47 14.45
N VAL A 424 6.69 3.78 13.38
CA VAL A 424 7.34 2.76 12.54
C VAL A 424 8.86 2.61 12.77
N TRP A 425 9.48 3.35 13.70
CA TRP A 425 10.94 3.25 13.91
C TRP A 425 11.34 2.61 15.26
N PRO A 426 12.25 1.62 15.28
CA PRO A 426 12.77 1.06 16.52
C PRO A 426 13.86 1.98 17.06
N GLY A 427 13.61 2.46 18.29
CA GLY A 427 14.46 3.39 19.00
C GLY A 427 13.91 4.81 18.90
N LYS A 428 13.35 5.32 20.00
CA LYS A 428 12.88 6.70 20.10
C LYS A 428 14.02 7.64 19.70
N SER A 429 14.01 8.16 18.48
CA SER A 429 14.44 9.53 18.25
C SER A 429 13.36 10.40 18.88
N GLN A 430 13.75 11.35 19.73
CA GLN A 430 12.79 12.33 20.22
C GLN A 430 12.31 13.14 19.02
N GLU A 431 11.00 13.10 18.79
CA GLU A 431 10.32 14.02 17.89
C GLU A 431 10.52 15.43 18.46
N CYS A 432 10.82 16.41 17.60
CA CYS A 432 11.14 17.77 18.05
C CYS A 432 9.97 18.51 18.74
N ASP A 433 8.78 17.87 18.83
CA ASP A 433 7.58 18.35 19.54
C ASP A 433 7.75 18.48 21.07
N GLY A 434 8.94 18.23 21.64
CA GLY A 434 9.17 18.21 23.09
C GLY A 434 10.57 18.62 23.59
N CYS A 435 11.34 19.36 22.81
CA CYS A 435 12.58 20.02 23.28
C CYS A 435 12.33 21.46 23.72
#